data_AF-A0A1V1P0I6-F1
#
_entry.id   AF-A0A1V1P0I6-F1
#
_cell.length_a   1.000
_cell.length_b   1.000
_cell.length_c   1.000
_cell.angle_alpha   90.00
_cell.angle_beta   90.00
_cell.angle_gamma   90.00
#
_symmetry.space_group_name_H-M   'P 1'
#
loop_
_entity.id
_entity.type
_entity.pdbx_description
1 polymer ?
#
loop_
_entity_poly.entity_id
_entity_poly.type
_entity_poly.pdbx_seq_one_letter_code
_entity_poly.pdbx_strand_id
1 'polypeptide(L)'
;MIRLNIIVEGHTEERFVKEVLSVHLALFQVYAVARKVETSRHGKKLFKGGMTTYAKLKNDFHRWMKHDNSNNVRFTSMFDLYGLPKDFPDFQTSVKMNDPYQKVETLENSFAKDIQDSRFIPYIQLHEYEALLLCKPLLVYCKQNSTMASRCLKKLK
;
A
#
# COMPACT_ATOMS: atom_id res chain seq x y z
N MET A 1 -2.85 -4.85 20.50
CA MET A 1 -3.25 -3.85 19.48
C MET A 1 -2.24 -3.88 18.36
N ILE A 2 -2.68 -4.02 17.11
CA ILE A 2 -1.80 -4.09 15.94
C ILE A 2 -1.60 -2.66 15.40
N ARG A 3 -0.35 -2.28 15.10
CA ARG A 3 -0.03 -1.02 14.42
C ARG A 3 0.23 -1.30 12.94
N LEU A 4 -0.59 -0.74 12.07
CA LEU A 4 -0.48 -0.92 10.62
C LEU A 4 0.09 0.36 9.99
N ASN A 5 1.32 0.29 9.50
CA ASN A 5 1.91 1.37 8.71
C ASN A 5 1.59 1.14 7.23
N ILE A 6 0.88 2.07 6.62
CA ILE A 6 0.45 2.02 5.22
C ILE A 6 1.32 2.99 4.43
N ILE A 7 2.13 2.48 3.54
CA ILE A 7 2.97 3.30 2.67
C ILE A 7 2.13 3.70 1.47
N VAL A 8 2.07 5.00 1.19
CA VAL A 8 1.21 5.59 0.15
C VAL A 8 2.00 6.51 -0.78
N GLU A 9 1.54 6.69 -2.02
CA GLU A 9 2.20 7.51 -3.03
C GLU A 9 2.04 9.02 -2.81
N GLY A 10 0.84 9.45 -2.47
CA GLY A 10 0.44 10.86 -2.52
C GLY A 10 -0.38 11.33 -1.33
N HIS A 11 -0.90 12.56 -1.47
CA HIS A 11 -1.69 13.23 -0.44
C HIS A 11 -3.13 12.70 -0.39
N THR A 12 -3.67 12.26 -1.53
CA THR A 12 -5.02 11.73 -1.63
C THR A 12 -5.15 10.44 -0.84
N GLU A 13 -4.22 9.50 -1.03
CA GLU A 13 -4.19 8.21 -0.34
C GLU A 13 -3.89 8.41 1.15
N GLU A 14 -2.96 9.31 1.49
CA GLU A 14 -2.69 9.67 2.89
C GLU A 14 -3.96 10.15 3.61
N ARG A 15 -4.71 11.03 2.95
CA ARG A 15 -5.97 11.55 3.48
C ARG A 15 -7.02 10.46 3.59
N PHE A 16 -7.17 9.60 2.59
CA PHE A 16 -8.08 8.46 2.63
C PHE A 16 -7.76 7.52 3.81
N VAL A 17 -6.48 7.18 3.99
CA VAL A 17 -6.05 6.34 5.12
C VAL A 17 -6.41 7.00 6.44
N LYS A 18 -6.13 8.30 6.58
CA LYS A 18 -6.36 9.04 7.82
C LYS A 18 -7.85 9.20 8.13
N GLU A 19 -8.66 9.60 7.17
CA GLU A 19 -10.05 10.02 7.40
C GLU A 19 -11.06 8.87 7.31
N VAL A 20 -10.77 7.83 6.51
CA VAL A 20 -11.73 6.75 6.24
C VAL A 20 -11.23 5.43 6.83
N LEU A 21 -10.03 5.01 6.39
CA LEU A 21 -9.57 3.66 6.69
C LEU A 21 -9.19 3.47 8.16
N SER A 22 -8.52 4.45 8.76
CA SER A 22 -8.09 4.38 10.17
C SER A 22 -9.29 4.22 11.11
N VAL A 23 -10.38 4.94 10.82
CA VAL A 23 -11.65 4.87 11.56
C VAL A 23 -12.25 3.48 11.44
N HIS A 24 -12.30 2.92 10.23
CA HIS A 24 -12.82 1.58 10.00
C HIS A 24 -11.98 0.49 10.69
N LEU A 25 -10.65 0.57 10.59
CA LEU A 25 -9.73 -0.42 11.16
C LEU A 25 -9.64 -0.35 12.69
N ALA A 26 -9.89 0.81 13.29
CA ALA A 26 -9.95 0.97 14.74
C ALA A 26 -11.03 0.07 15.39
N LEU A 27 -12.14 -0.17 14.69
CA LEU A 27 -13.20 -1.11 15.13
C LEU A 27 -12.67 -2.54 15.33
N PHE A 28 -11.56 -2.88 14.68
CA PHE A 28 -10.89 -4.18 14.75
C PHE A 28 -9.61 -4.16 15.59
N GLN A 29 -9.39 -3.13 16.42
CA GLN A 29 -8.19 -2.96 17.24
C GLN A 29 -6.89 -2.88 16.41
N VAL A 30 -7.00 -2.35 15.19
CA VAL A 30 -5.89 -2.07 14.28
C VAL A 30 -5.72 -0.55 14.15
N TYR A 31 -4.58 -0.05 14.61
CA TYR A 31 -4.24 1.37 14.51
C TYR A 31 -3.46 1.61 13.21
N ALA A 32 -4.12 2.21 12.22
CA ALA A 32 -3.54 2.46 10.90
C ALA A 32 -2.96 3.87 10.78
N VAL A 33 -1.76 3.98 10.21
CA VAL A 33 -1.04 5.24 9.99
C VAL A 33 -0.50 5.27 8.56
N ALA A 34 -0.75 6.35 7.83
CA ALA A 34 -0.17 6.57 6.51
C ALA A 34 1.28 7.09 6.60
N ARG A 35 2.13 6.62 5.69
CA ARG A 35 3.48 7.14 5.44
C ARG A 35 3.66 7.38 3.95
N LYS A 36 3.91 8.62 3.55
CA LYS A 36 4.20 8.94 2.14
C LYS A 36 5.62 8.52 1.76
N VAL A 37 5.78 7.97 0.55
CA VAL A 37 7.10 7.76 -0.07
C VAL A 37 7.84 9.09 -0.29
N GLU A 38 9.17 9.05 -0.14
CA GLU A 38 10.04 10.19 -0.50
C GLU A 38 10.41 10.10 -1.99
N THR A 39 10.19 11.18 -2.74
CA THR A 39 10.16 11.06 -4.22
C THR A 39 11.35 11.71 -4.89
N SER A 40 11.86 12.80 -4.32
CA SER A 40 13.20 13.32 -4.63
C SER A 40 13.66 14.34 -3.59
N ARG A 41 14.98 14.45 -3.41
CA ARG A 41 15.65 15.62 -2.81
C ARG A 41 16.13 16.50 -3.94
N HIS A 42 15.64 17.73 -4.02
CA HIS A 42 16.26 18.79 -4.82
C HIS A 42 16.82 19.83 -3.87
N GLY A 43 18.14 19.80 -3.66
CA GLY A 43 18.81 20.60 -2.62
C GLY A 43 18.33 20.25 -1.21
N LYS A 44 17.90 21.26 -0.43
CA LYS A 44 17.35 21.11 0.94
C LYS A 44 15.84 20.85 0.98
N LYS A 45 15.14 20.83 -0.17
CA LYS A 45 13.68 20.57 -0.21
C LYS A 45 13.40 19.09 -0.45
N LEU A 46 12.64 18.49 0.48
CA LEU A 46 12.02 17.17 0.34
C LEU A 46 10.70 17.33 -0.40
N PHE A 47 10.60 16.75 -1.60
CA PHE A 47 9.34 16.63 -2.31
C PHE A 47 8.71 15.27 -1.95
N LYS A 48 7.41 15.27 -1.63
CA LYS A 48 6.62 14.09 -1.28
C LYS A 48 5.47 13.94 -2.29
N GLY A 49 5.55 12.92 -3.15
CA GLY A 49 4.53 12.60 -4.17
C GLY A 49 5.15 11.98 -5.43
N GLY A 50 4.65 10.79 -5.84
CA GLY A 50 5.08 10.05 -7.03
C GLY A 50 6.25 9.06 -6.85
N MET A 51 6.00 7.76 -7.03
CA MET A 51 7.06 6.74 -6.97
C MET A 51 7.99 6.84 -8.19
N THR A 52 9.25 7.27 -7.98
CA THR A 52 10.21 7.47 -9.09
C THR A 52 10.96 6.20 -9.49
N THR A 53 11.40 5.41 -8.51
CA THR A 53 12.06 4.11 -8.74
C THR A 53 11.75 3.14 -7.61
N TYR A 54 11.71 1.84 -7.93
CA TYR A 54 11.55 0.78 -6.95
C TYR A 54 12.73 0.74 -5.96
N ALA A 55 13.95 1.04 -6.41
CA ALA A 55 15.11 1.05 -5.52
C ALA A 55 14.97 2.03 -4.34
N LYS A 56 14.43 3.24 -4.57
CA LYS A 56 14.18 4.22 -3.51
C LYS A 56 13.09 3.74 -2.56
N LEU A 57 11.99 3.22 -3.13
CA LEU A 57 10.90 2.62 -2.38
C LEU A 57 11.42 1.55 -1.41
N LYS A 58 12.20 0.60 -1.92
CA LYS A 58 12.79 -0.48 -1.13
C LYS A 58 13.64 0.04 0.03
N ASN A 59 14.48 1.06 -0.23
CA ASN A 59 15.29 1.69 0.81
C ASN A 59 14.45 2.36 1.90
N ASP A 60 13.38 3.06 1.52
CA ASP A 60 12.45 3.68 2.48
C ASP A 60 11.75 2.63 3.35
N PHE A 61 11.27 1.54 2.74
CA PHE A 61 10.69 0.41 3.47
C PHE A 61 11.68 -0.15 4.50
N HIS A 62 12.90 -0.51 4.09
CA HIS A 62 13.89 -1.05 5.01
C HIS A 62 14.25 -0.07 6.12
N ARG A 63 14.36 1.22 5.82
CA ARG A 63 14.62 2.26 6.82
C ARG A 63 13.49 2.28 7.86
N TRP A 64 12.23 2.33 7.42
CA TRP A 64 11.09 2.37 8.35
C TRP A 64 10.91 1.08 9.15
N MET A 65 11.12 -0.08 8.53
CA MET A 65 11.02 -1.38 9.21
C MET A 65 12.08 -1.53 10.30
N LYS A 66 13.30 -1.01 10.08
CA LYS A 66 14.37 -0.99 11.09
C LYS A 66 14.05 -0.10 12.29
N HIS A 67 13.32 1.00 12.07
CA HIS A 67 12.95 1.93 13.14
C HIS A 67 11.91 1.36 14.11
N ASP A 68 11.13 0.35 13.73
CA ASP A 68 10.10 -0.22 14.59
C ASP A 68 10.09 -1.76 14.47
N ASN A 69 10.89 -2.40 15.30
CA ASN A 69 11.06 -3.86 15.34
C ASN A 69 10.03 -4.60 16.20
N SER A 70 8.95 -3.93 16.59
CA SER A 70 7.94 -4.53 17.46
C SER A 70 7.16 -5.64 16.74
N ASN A 71 6.92 -6.77 17.40
CA ASN A 71 6.13 -7.89 16.85
C ASN A 71 4.68 -7.53 16.52
N ASN A 72 4.15 -6.46 17.13
CA ASN A 72 2.78 -5.97 16.91
C ASN A 72 2.67 -4.95 15.76
N VAL A 73 3.73 -4.76 14.99
CA VAL A 73 3.76 -3.82 13.86
C VAL A 73 3.67 -4.57 12.56
N ARG A 74 2.92 -4.01 11.63
CA ARG A 74 2.71 -4.52 10.28
C ARG A 74 2.89 -3.38 9.29
N PHE A 75 3.35 -3.73 8.10
CA PHE A 75 3.59 -2.80 7.01
C PHE A 75 2.80 -3.25 5.79
N THR A 76 2.21 -2.32 5.05
CA THR A 76 1.53 -2.58 3.78
C THR A 76 1.77 -1.41 2.84
N SER A 77 1.62 -1.64 1.54
CA SER A 77 1.57 -0.59 0.53
C SER A 77 0.12 -0.24 0.17
N MET A 78 -0.07 0.89 -0.49
CA MET A 78 -1.30 1.29 -1.17
C MET A 78 -0.86 2.11 -2.38
N PHE A 79 -0.51 1.38 -3.45
CA PHE A 79 0.05 1.90 -4.70
C PHE A 79 -0.82 1.52 -5.86
N ASP A 80 -0.96 2.42 -6.82
CA ASP A 80 -1.74 2.15 -8.02
C ASP A 80 -0.97 1.21 -8.95
N LEU A 81 -1.63 0.16 -9.44
CA LEU A 81 -1.03 -0.82 -10.35
C LEU A 81 -0.40 -0.15 -11.57
N TYR A 82 -1.07 0.86 -12.12
CA TYR A 82 -0.65 1.59 -13.31
C TYR A 82 0.38 2.68 -13.00
N GLY A 83 0.60 3.01 -11.72
CA GLY A 83 1.62 3.95 -11.24
C GLY A 83 2.94 3.28 -10.84
N LEU A 84 3.02 1.95 -10.88
CA LEU A 84 4.24 1.21 -10.50
C LEU A 84 5.42 1.52 -11.46
N PRO A 85 6.64 1.68 -10.93
CA PRO A 85 7.80 1.98 -11.75
C PRO A 85 8.24 0.75 -12.55
N LYS A 86 8.89 0.99 -13.70
CA LYS A 86 9.29 -0.09 -14.61
C LYS A 86 10.35 -1.04 -14.03
N ASP A 87 11.08 -0.59 -13.01
CA ASP A 87 12.08 -1.38 -12.28
C ASP A 87 11.48 -2.19 -11.11
N PHE A 88 10.16 -2.23 -10.97
CA PHE A 88 9.46 -3.04 -9.97
C PHE A 88 9.70 -4.54 -10.21
N PRO A 89 9.83 -5.36 -9.15
CA PRO A 89 10.09 -6.80 -9.29
C PRO A 89 8.99 -7.50 -10.09
N ASP A 90 9.39 -8.31 -11.06
CA ASP A 90 8.51 -9.04 -12.00
C ASP A 90 7.57 -8.15 -12.84
N PHE A 91 7.84 -6.85 -12.96
CA PHE A 91 7.01 -5.93 -13.76
C PHE A 91 6.87 -6.38 -15.22
N GLN A 92 7.97 -6.74 -15.88
CA GLN A 92 7.96 -7.19 -17.29
C GLN A 92 7.19 -8.50 -17.50
N THR A 93 7.25 -9.40 -16.51
CA THR A 93 6.45 -10.64 -16.51
C THR A 93 4.98 -10.31 -16.36
N SER A 94 4.65 -9.42 -15.43
CA SER A 94 3.28 -8.99 -15.13
C SER A 94 2.61 -8.35 -16.35
N VAL A 95 3.33 -7.55 -17.14
CA VAL A 95 2.80 -6.87 -18.34
C VAL A 95 2.27 -7.85 -19.38
N LYS A 96 2.82 -9.06 -19.45
CA LYS A 96 2.39 -10.12 -20.38
C LYS A 96 1.12 -10.85 -19.93
N MET A 97 0.66 -10.60 -18.70
CA MET A 97 -0.53 -11.25 -18.15
C MET A 97 -1.79 -10.48 -18.55
N ASN A 98 -2.78 -11.21 -19.08
CA ASN A 98 -4.07 -10.65 -19.49
C ASN A 98 -5.02 -10.45 -18.31
N ASP A 99 -4.97 -11.34 -17.30
CA ASP A 99 -5.81 -11.21 -16.10
C ASP A 99 -5.21 -10.16 -15.14
N PRO A 100 -5.93 -9.05 -14.87
CA PRO A 100 -5.46 -8.01 -13.97
C PRO A 100 -5.28 -8.49 -12.51
N TYR A 101 -6.05 -9.47 -12.06
CA TYR A 101 -5.94 -9.99 -10.70
C TYR A 101 -4.68 -10.84 -10.54
N GLN A 102 -4.37 -11.69 -11.53
CA GLN A 102 -3.12 -12.45 -11.57
C GLN A 102 -1.90 -11.55 -11.67
N LYS A 103 -2.01 -10.44 -12.41
CA LYS A 103 -0.97 -9.41 -12.50
C LYS A 103 -0.66 -8.83 -11.12
N VAL A 104 -1.69 -8.42 -10.39
CA VAL A 104 -1.56 -7.88 -9.02
C VAL A 104 -0.99 -8.91 -8.07
N GLU A 105 -1.51 -10.13 -8.08
CA GLU A 105 -1.00 -11.21 -7.23
C GLU A 105 0.48 -11.50 -7.49
N THR A 106 0.88 -11.56 -8.77
CA THR A 106 2.28 -11.75 -9.17
C THR A 106 3.17 -10.65 -8.62
N LEU A 107 2.75 -9.39 -8.77
CA LEU A 107 3.50 -8.23 -8.29
C LEU A 107 3.54 -8.14 -6.77
N GLU A 108 2.44 -8.46 -6.08
CA GLU A 108 2.42 -8.52 -4.61
C GLU A 108 3.36 -9.62 -4.10
N ASN A 109 3.38 -10.80 -4.74
CA ASN A 109 4.25 -11.90 -4.36
C ASN A 109 5.73 -11.57 -4.60
N SER A 110 6.07 -11.01 -5.75
CA SER A 110 7.44 -10.58 -6.07
C SER A 110 7.92 -9.49 -5.12
N PHE A 111 7.04 -8.56 -4.76
CA PHE A 111 7.33 -7.49 -3.82
C PHE A 111 7.58 -8.00 -2.40
N ALA A 112 6.72 -8.89 -1.89
CA ALA A 112 6.94 -9.54 -0.59
C ALA A 112 8.29 -10.28 -0.56
N LYS A 113 8.58 -11.04 -1.62
CA LYS A 113 9.81 -11.84 -1.74
C LYS A 113 11.06 -10.97 -1.84
N ASP A 114 10.98 -9.78 -2.43
CA ASP A 114 12.12 -8.89 -2.56
C ASP A 114 12.38 -8.05 -1.28
N ILE A 115 11.32 -7.70 -0.53
CA ILE A 115 11.42 -7.01 0.77
C ILE A 115 11.85 -7.95 1.91
N GLN A 116 11.45 -9.22 1.88
CA GLN A 116 11.90 -10.25 2.83
C GLN A 116 11.66 -9.93 4.32
N ASP A 117 10.51 -9.36 4.65
CA ASP A 117 10.10 -9.12 6.04
C ASP A 117 8.71 -9.73 6.29
N SER A 118 8.60 -10.61 7.29
CA SER A 118 7.34 -11.29 7.62
C SER A 118 6.23 -10.37 8.12
N ARG A 119 6.58 -9.15 8.53
CA ARG A 119 5.63 -8.11 8.96
C ARG A 119 5.07 -7.33 7.78
N PHE A 120 5.64 -7.52 6.59
CA PHE A 120 5.23 -6.83 5.38
C PHE A 120 4.19 -7.64 4.60
N ILE A 121 3.06 -7.00 4.35
CA ILE A 121 1.95 -7.55 3.58
C ILE A 121 1.71 -6.57 2.43
N PRO A 122 2.20 -6.84 1.22
CA PRO A 122 2.00 -5.93 0.10
C PRO A 122 0.54 -5.88 -0.31
N TYR A 123 0.13 -4.69 -0.75
CA TYR A 123 -1.16 -4.44 -1.36
C TYR A 123 -0.99 -3.45 -2.52
N ILE A 124 -1.46 -3.84 -3.69
CA ILE A 124 -1.45 -3.01 -4.91
C ILE A 124 -2.90 -2.80 -5.34
N GLN A 125 -3.26 -1.54 -5.60
CA GLN A 125 -4.59 -1.13 -6.02
C GLN A 125 -4.77 -1.38 -7.51
N LEU A 126 -5.66 -2.33 -7.82
CA LEU A 126 -6.02 -2.64 -9.20
C LEU A 126 -7.00 -1.62 -9.81
N HIS A 127 -7.99 -1.20 -9.03
CA HIS A 127 -9.08 -0.35 -9.51
C HIS A 127 -8.77 1.10 -9.15
N GLU A 128 -9.00 2.02 -10.10
CA GLU A 128 -8.82 3.44 -9.85
C GLU A 128 -9.72 3.91 -8.70
N TYR A 129 -9.16 4.78 -7.87
CA TYR A 129 -9.83 5.43 -6.73
C TYR A 129 -11.17 6.07 -7.11
N GLU A 130 -11.34 6.52 -8.37
CA GLU A 130 -12.60 7.10 -8.85
C GLU A 130 -13.75 6.10 -8.93
N ALA A 131 -13.49 4.80 -9.16
CA ALA A 131 -14.54 3.78 -9.10
C ALA A 131 -15.07 3.59 -7.66
N LEU A 132 -14.20 3.77 -6.65
CA LEU A 132 -14.59 3.75 -5.23
C LEU A 132 -15.39 5.00 -4.84
N LEU A 133 -15.10 6.16 -5.44
CA LEU A 133 -15.79 7.43 -5.19
C LEU A 133 -17.14 7.56 -5.93
N LEU A 134 -17.23 7.08 -7.17
CA LEU A 134 -18.38 7.30 -8.07
C LEU A 134 -19.48 6.23 -7.93
N CYS A 135 -19.21 5.11 -7.26
CA CYS A 135 -20.27 4.18 -6.83
C CYS A 135 -20.99 4.74 -5.58
N LYS A 136 -22.03 5.56 -5.81
CA LYS A 136 -23.01 6.17 -4.86
C LYS A 136 -22.86 5.94 -3.32
N PRO A 137 -23.13 6.98 -2.49
CA PRO A 137 -22.55 7.14 -1.15
C PRO A 137 -23.16 6.32 0.00
N LEU A 138 -24.17 5.45 -0.21
CA LEU A 138 -24.87 4.80 0.93
C LEU A 138 -24.93 3.27 0.92
N LEU A 139 -24.68 2.59 -0.20
CA LEU A 139 -24.82 1.12 -0.28
C LEU A 139 -23.50 0.37 -0.50
N VAL A 140 -22.45 1.05 -0.98
CA VAL A 140 -21.13 0.45 -1.25
C VAL A 140 -20.15 0.58 -0.07
N TYR A 141 -20.48 1.39 0.94
CA TYR A 141 -19.72 1.49 2.19
C TYR A 141 -19.49 0.14 2.88
N CYS A 142 -20.35 -0.85 2.61
CA CYS A 142 -20.32 -2.17 3.23
C CYS A 142 -19.59 -3.26 2.41
N LYS A 143 -19.42 -3.10 1.08
CA LYS A 143 -19.00 -4.22 0.19
C LYS A 143 -17.60 -4.11 -0.44
N GLN A 144 -16.98 -2.93 -0.46
CA GLN A 144 -15.62 -2.73 -1.01
C GLN A 144 -14.60 -2.31 0.04
N ASN A 145 -15.02 -1.69 1.15
CA ASN A 145 -14.19 -1.56 2.35
C ASN A 145 -13.73 -2.93 2.87
N SER A 146 -14.47 -4.00 2.55
CA SER A 146 -14.04 -5.35 2.81
C SER A 146 -12.84 -5.79 1.98
N THR A 147 -12.47 -5.23 0.83
CA THR A 147 -11.40 -5.88 0.02
C THR A 147 -10.02 -5.64 0.60
N MET A 148 -9.62 -4.38 0.82
CA MET A 148 -8.33 -4.11 1.47
C MET A 148 -8.39 -4.37 2.97
N ALA A 149 -9.42 -3.91 3.69
CA ALA A 149 -9.50 -4.17 5.13
C ALA A 149 -9.66 -5.67 5.41
N SER A 150 -10.44 -6.45 4.65
CA SER A 150 -10.47 -7.91 4.85
C SER A 150 -9.21 -8.62 4.34
N ARG A 151 -8.56 -8.18 3.24
CA ARG A 151 -7.28 -8.78 2.82
C ARG A 151 -6.19 -8.51 3.86
N CYS A 152 -6.12 -7.30 4.40
CA CYS A 152 -5.26 -6.97 5.53
C CYS A 152 -5.66 -7.82 6.74
N LEU A 153 -6.91 -7.77 7.23
CA LEU A 153 -7.34 -8.51 8.42
C LEU A 153 -7.14 -10.03 8.30
N LYS A 154 -7.34 -10.62 7.12
CA LYS A 154 -7.06 -12.05 6.85
C LYS A 154 -5.57 -12.38 6.90
N LYS A 155 -4.70 -11.44 6.54
CA LYS A 155 -3.23 -11.61 6.55
C LYS A 155 -2.58 -11.11 7.86
N LEU A 156 -3.31 -10.37 8.69
CA LEU A 156 -2.84 -9.81 9.97
C LEU A 156 -3.06 -10.75 11.16
N LYS A 157 -3.99 -11.71 11.05
CA LYS A 157 -4.23 -12.81 11.99
C LYS A 157 -3.44 -14.04 11.56
#